data_AF-A0A7E4W1K1-F1
#
_entry.id   AF-A0A7E4W1K1-F1
#
_cell.length_a   1.000
_cell.length_b   1.000
_cell.length_c   1.000
_cell.angle_alpha   90.00
_cell.angle_beta   90.00
_cell.angle_gamma   90.00
#
_symmetry.space_group_name_H-M   'P 1'
#
loop_
_entity.id
_entity.type
_entity.pdbx_description
1 polymer ?
#
loop_
_entity_poly.entity_id
_entity_poly.type
_entity_poly.pdbx_seq_one_letter_code
_entity_poly.pdbx_strand_id
1 'polypeptide(L)'
;MKQPPQAKPLAGVDIVELAGLAPVPMCGQILADFGANVTLISKIGAVTDQRLLRHKDHVELDFKNDFKELRSRILKADVLLEPYRPGVLEAIGLDPVELLKENEKLIVLRLTGYGQTGQMSKVAGHDINYVAVSGLLPTIAGHNRTPYWPPANLLADFAGGALTAAFGVVSALFQRTNNGGKGVIIDASMVDGLAYLGSWITAFRDIDIFWNMPYGAFTGDCPIYRTYETKDGKFMSVGALEGKFNTKLFQILGIKTKKSTMLSEPEKLVAEIEKIFKTKTRDEWTDIFLLEEVCVSPVLDMDEVGELQHHKDRENFEKIDEKWVPKPAPRFYTAEEFALLREADNEIKKSKL
;
A
#
# COMPACT_ATOMS: atom_id res chain seq x y z
N MET A 1 34.63 2.83 -14.04
CA MET A 1 34.43 1.87 -12.93
C MET A 1 33.05 2.14 -12.37
N LYS A 2 32.11 1.19 -12.46
CA LYS A 2 30.78 1.34 -11.83
C LYS A 2 31.00 1.45 -10.32
N GLN A 3 30.40 2.43 -9.66
CA GLN A 3 30.43 2.50 -8.19
C GLN A 3 29.91 1.16 -7.63
N PRO A 4 30.50 0.65 -6.54
CA PRO A 4 29.95 -0.54 -5.89
C PRO A 4 28.49 -0.26 -5.52
N PRO A 5 27.57 -1.23 -5.73
CA PRO A 5 26.17 -1.02 -5.39
C PRO A 5 26.06 -0.65 -3.92
N GLN A 6 25.36 0.43 -3.62
CA GLN A 6 25.10 0.85 -2.25
C GLN A 6 24.46 -0.31 -1.48
N ALA A 7 24.93 -0.57 -0.26
CA ALA A 7 24.29 -1.56 0.61
C ALA A 7 22.84 -1.15 0.83
N LYS A 8 21.90 -2.06 0.55
CA LYS A 8 20.47 -1.80 0.75
C LYS A 8 20.18 -1.52 2.24
N PRO A 9 19.13 -0.75 2.59
CA PRO A 9 18.90 -0.27 3.96
C PRO A 9 18.79 -1.36 5.04
N LEU A 10 18.34 -2.56 4.69
CA LEU A 10 18.19 -3.70 5.61
C LEU A 10 19.24 -4.79 5.38
N ALA A 11 20.32 -4.49 4.66
CA ALA A 11 21.41 -5.44 4.45
C ALA A 11 21.98 -5.93 5.78
N GLY A 12 22.08 -7.25 5.94
CA GLY A 12 22.59 -7.90 7.15
C GLY A 12 21.55 -8.13 8.25
N VAL A 13 20.26 -7.86 7.99
CA VAL A 13 19.16 -8.27 8.88
C VAL A 13 18.66 -9.65 8.47
N ASP A 14 18.73 -10.62 9.38
CA ASP A 14 18.27 -11.99 9.14
C ASP A 14 16.84 -12.20 9.67
N ILE A 15 15.94 -12.64 8.80
CA ILE A 15 14.51 -12.78 9.09
C ILE A 15 14.04 -14.20 8.83
N VAL A 16 13.36 -14.80 9.81
CA VAL A 16 12.58 -16.03 9.62
C VAL A 16 11.12 -15.66 9.44
N GLU A 17 10.55 -16.03 8.30
CA GLU A 17 9.13 -15.88 8.00
C GLU A 17 8.44 -17.24 8.12
N LEU A 18 7.43 -17.38 8.98
CA LEU A 18 6.59 -18.59 8.97
C LEU A 18 5.52 -18.47 7.89
N ALA A 19 5.32 -19.54 7.11
CA ALA A 19 4.38 -19.52 6.01
C ALA A 19 2.96 -19.16 6.46
N GLY A 20 2.40 -18.16 5.78
CA GLY A 20 1.07 -17.60 6.00
C GLY A 20 0.43 -17.13 4.70
N LEU A 21 -0.61 -16.31 4.82
CA LEU A 21 -1.31 -15.72 3.68
C LEU A 21 -1.09 -14.20 3.64
N ALA A 22 -1.27 -13.63 2.44
CA ALA A 22 -1.35 -12.21 2.09
C ALA A 22 -0.53 -11.22 2.95
N PRO A 23 -0.98 -10.76 4.14
CA PRO A 23 -0.28 -9.74 4.92
C PRO A 23 1.17 -10.09 5.30
N VAL A 24 1.44 -11.30 5.79
CA VAL A 24 2.80 -11.68 6.24
C VAL A 24 3.76 -11.90 5.06
N PRO A 25 3.39 -12.65 4.00
CA PRO A 25 4.22 -12.73 2.80
C PRO A 25 4.53 -11.37 2.18
N MET A 26 3.56 -10.45 2.14
CA MET A 26 3.79 -9.09 1.66
C MET A 26 4.73 -8.31 2.58
N CYS A 27 4.59 -8.41 3.90
CA CYS A 27 5.52 -7.81 4.87
C CYS A 27 6.95 -8.33 4.68
N GLY A 28 7.12 -9.64 4.59
CA GLY A 28 8.43 -10.26 4.33
C GLY A 28 9.01 -9.84 2.99
N GLN A 29 8.19 -9.67 1.95
CA GLN A 29 8.65 -9.19 0.64
C GLN A 29 9.10 -7.74 0.70
N ILE A 30 8.36 -6.85 1.39
CA ILE A 30 8.78 -5.46 1.60
C ILE A 30 10.18 -5.45 2.25
N LEU A 31 10.38 -6.22 3.32
CA LEU A 31 11.66 -6.27 4.03
C LEU A 31 12.79 -6.86 3.15
N ALA A 32 12.51 -7.91 2.38
CA ALA A 32 13.48 -8.52 1.45
C ALA A 32 13.84 -7.58 0.28
N ASP A 33 12.87 -6.86 -0.28
CA ASP A 33 13.06 -5.86 -1.33
C ASP A 33 14.06 -4.77 -0.88
N PHE A 34 14.03 -4.41 0.41
CA PHE A 34 14.96 -3.47 1.06
C PHE A 34 16.25 -4.11 1.63
N GLY A 35 16.51 -5.38 1.32
CA GLY A 35 17.81 -6.03 1.52
C GLY A 35 17.93 -6.94 2.74
N ALA A 36 16.85 -7.20 3.47
CA ALA A 36 16.87 -8.20 4.52
C ALA A 36 17.02 -9.61 3.93
N ASN A 37 17.74 -10.49 4.63
CA ASN A 37 17.83 -11.91 4.28
C ASN A 37 16.60 -12.63 4.85
N VAL A 38 15.58 -12.87 4.03
CA VAL A 38 14.34 -13.49 4.49
C VAL A 38 14.32 -14.97 4.12
N THR A 39 14.27 -15.84 5.12
CA THR A 39 14.01 -17.28 4.96
C THR A 39 12.57 -17.60 5.31
N LEU A 40 11.77 -17.91 4.29
CA LEU A 40 10.44 -18.48 4.46
C LEU A 40 10.57 -19.95 4.90
N ILE A 41 9.90 -20.30 6.00
CA ILE A 41 9.76 -21.68 6.47
C ILE A 41 8.30 -22.11 6.36
N SER A 42 8.04 -23.11 5.50
CA SER A 42 6.73 -23.75 5.37
C SER A 42 6.74 -25.18 5.94
N LYS A 43 5.55 -25.73 6.17
CA LYS A 43 5.41 -27.17 6.45
C LYS A 43 5.59 -27.94 5.15
N ILE A 44 6.20 -29.12 5.22
CA ILE A 44 6.26 -30.04 4.07
C ILE A 44 4.86 -30.26 3.50
N GLY A 45 4.73 -30.06 2.19
CA GLY A 45 3.45 -30.22 1.46
C GLY A 45 2.45 -29.08 1.64
N ALA A 46 2.82 -27.99 2.33
CA ALA A 46 1.98 -26.80 2.39
C ALA A 46 1.98 -26.07 1.05
N VAL A 47 0.79 -25.77 0.52
CA VAL A 47 0.67 -24.90 -0.65
C VAL A 47 1.11 -23.50 -0.27
N THR A 48 2.27 -23.09 -0.76
CA THR A 48 2.80 -21.74 -0.56
C THR A 48 2.76 -20.99 -1.88
N ASP A 49 2.17 -19.80 -1.88
CA ASP A 49 2.11 -18.95 -3.06
C ASP A 49 3.52 -18.46 -3.42
N GLN A 50 4.00 -18.86 -4.60
CA GLN A 50 5.34 -18.55 -5.08
C GLN A 50 5.49 -17.09 -5.54
N ARG A 51 4.38 -16.36 -5.72
CA ARG A 51 4.38 -15.01 -6.31
C ARG A 51 4.95 -13.94 -5.38
N LEU A 52 5.00 -14.19 -4.07
CA LEU A 52 5.58 -13.28 -3.07
C LEU A 52 6.90 -13.78 -2.47
N LEU A 53 7.64 -14.59 -3.22
CA LEU A 53 8.92 -15.18 -2.79
C LEU A 53 10.16 -14.51 -3.40
N ARG A 54 9.98 -13.43 -4.18
CA ARG A 54 11.15 -12.72 -4.74
C ARG A 54 12.07 -12.27 -3.61
N HIS A 55 13.37 -12.46 -3.79
CA HIS A 55 14.42 -12.15 -2.82
C HIS A 55 14.35 -12.90 -1.49
N LYS A 56 13.58 -14.00 -1.40
CA LYS A 56 13.52 -14.88 -0.23
C LYS A 56 14.10 -16.25 -0.54
N ASP A 57 14.69 -16.86 0.47
CA ASP A 57 14.95 -18.30 0.49
C ASP A 57 13.71 -19.03 1.01
N HIS A 58 13.48 -20.26 0.53
CA HIS A 58 12.35 -21.09 0.98
C HIS A 58 12.87 -22.44 1.48
N VAL A 59 12.47 -22.80 2.70
CA VAL A 59 12.79 -24.08 3.35
C VAL A 59 11.48 -24.74 3.79
N GLU A 60 11.34 -26.03 3.49
CA GLU A 60 10.25 -26.84 4.02
C GLU A 60 10.75 -27.69 5.19
N LEU A 61 10.00 -27.70 6.30
CA LEU A 61 10.32 -28.50 7.49
C LEU A 61 9.10 -29.29 7.96
N ASP A 62 9.31 -30.48 8.52
CA ASP A 62 8.32 -31.12 9.37
C ASP A 62 8.42 -30.50 10.76
N PHE A 63 7.46 -29.65 11.13
CA PHE A 63 7.52 -28.91 12.40
C PHE A 63 7.55 -29.81 13.65
N LYS A 64 7.20 -31.10 13.52
CA LYS A 64 7.31 -32.05 14.63
C LYS A 64 8.70 -32.69 14.67
N ASN A 65 9.15 -33.24 13.55
CA ASN A 65 10.39 -34.00 13.48
C ASN A 65 11.63 -33.06 13.46
N ASP A 66 11.50 -31.91 12.82
CA ASP A 66 12.55 -30.90 12.64
C ASP A 66 12.38 -29.72 13.60
N PHE A 67 11.59 -29.88 14.67
CA PHE A 67 11.29 -28.80 15.63
C PHE A 67 12.55 -28.10 16.17
N LYS A 68 13.60 -28.89 16.48
CA LYS A 68 14.87 -28.36 16.98
C LYS A 68 15.57 -27.48 15.95
N GLU A 69 15.49 -27.83 14.66
CA GLU A 69 16.04 -27.03 13.58
C GLU A 69 15.24 -25.74 13.40
N LEU A 70 13.92 -25.85 13.29
CA LEU A 70 13.01 -24.70 13.19
C LEU A 70 13.30 -23.68 14.31
N ARG A 71 13.32 -24.15 15.55
CA ARG A 71 13.59 -23.32 16.73
C ARG A 71 14.99 -22.74 16.71
N SER A 72 16.00 -23.51 16.30
CA SER A 72 17.37 -23.00 16.19
C SER A 72 17.50 -21.90 15.14
N ARG A 73 16.77 -21.98 14.02
CA ARG A 73 16.76 -20.93 12.99
C ARG A 73 16.15 -19.64 13.53
N ILE A 74 15.00 -19.76 14.21
CA ILE A 74 14.32 -18.62 14.85
C ILE A 74 15.23 -17.94 15.88
N LEU A 75 15.87 -18.70 16.76
CA LEU A 75 16.74 -18.13 17.80
C LEU A 75 18.01 -17.46 17.27
N LYS A 76 18.43 -17.77 16.03
CA LYS A 76 19.59 -17.14 15.39
C LYS A 76 19.22 -15.91 14.55
N ALA A 77 17.94 -15.72 14.25
CA ALA A 77 17.47 -14.61 13.45
C ALA A 77 17.38 -13.30 14.26
N ASP A 78 17.31 -12.18 13.54
CA ASP A 78 16.96 -10.89 14.12
C ASP A 78 15.45 -10.74 14.31
N VAL A 79 14.67 -11.26 13.37
CA VAL A 79 13.23 -11.07 13.31
C VAL A 79 12.52 -12.39 13.00
N LEU A 80 11.44 -12.68 13.73
CA LEU A 80 10.45 -13.70 13.40
C LEU A 80 9.17 -13.03 12.91
N LEU A 81 8.69 -13.37 11.71
CA LEU A 81 7.36 -12.97 11.21
C LEU A 81 6.38 -14.14 11.40
N GLU A 82 5.36 -13.93 12.22
CA GLU A 82 4.37 -14.94 12.57
C GLU A 82 2.95 -14.56 12.06
N PRO A 83 2.31 -15.42 11.24
CA PRO A 83 0.99 -15.16 10.66
C PRO A 83 -0.18 -15.86 11.37
N TYR A 84 0.06 -16.60 12.46
CA TYR A 84 -0.95 -17.51 12.99
C TYR A 84 -1.95 -16.81 13.92
N ARG A 85 -3.06 -17.51 14.17
CA ARG A 85 -4.04 -17.05 15.16
C ARG A 85 -3.41 -17.02 16.56
N PRO A 86 -3.85 -16.11 17.44
CA PRO A 86 -3.36 -16.04 18.82
C PRO A 86 -3.42 -17.41 19.52
N GLY A 87 -2.29 -17.82 20.11
CA GLY A 87 -2.12 -19.10 20.80
C GLY A 87 -1.59 -20.26 19.95
N VAL A 88 -1.54 -20.14 18.61
CA VAL A 88 -1.06 -21.23 17.74
C VAL A 88 0.47 -21.41 17.86
N LEU A 89 1.21 -20.31 17.87
CA LEU A 89 2.68 -20.35 17.99
C LEU A 89 3.12 -20.96 19.33
N GLU A 90 2.43 -20.59 20.40
CA GLU A 90 2.61 -21.15 21.75
C GLU A 90 2.28 -22.64 21.78
N ALA A 91 1.17 -23.06 21.16
CA ALA A 91 0.75 -24.46 21.11
C ALA A 91 1.74 -25.37 20.37
N ILE A 92 2.57 -24.82 19.48
CA ILE A 92 3.64 -25.56 18.80
C ILE A 92 5.00 -25.42 19.49
N GLY A 93 5.07 -24.81 20.68
CA GLY A 93 6.29 -24.71 21.50
C GLY A 93 7.22 -23.53 21.17
N LEU A 94 6.73 -22.54 20.41
CA LEU A 94 7.49 -21.35 20.01
C LEU A 94 6.98 -20.09 20.72
N ASP A 95 6.69 -20.19 22.03
CA ASP A 95 6.21 -19.06 22.83
C ASP A 95 7.15 -17.84 22.72
N PRO A 96 6.65 -16.67 22.29
CA PRO A 96 7.49 -15.48 22.11
C PRO A 96 8.22 -15.02 23.39
N VAL A 97 7.58 -15.14 24.55
CA VAL A 97 8.17 -14.74 25.83
C VAL A 97 9.34 -15.66 26.17
N GLU A 98 9.20 -16.97 25.95
CA GLU A 98 10.30 -17.92 26.15
C GLU A 98 11.42 -17.74 25.11
N LEU A 99 11.07 -17.45 23.84
CA LEU A 99 12.08 -17.17 22.81
C LEU A 99 12.93 -15.95 23.15
N LEU A 100 12.34 -14.87 23.66
CA LEU A 100 13.07 -13.66 24.07
C LEU A 100 13.96 -13.87 25.31
N LYS A 101 13.66 -14.84 26.18
CA LYS A 101 14.56 -15.19 27.30
C LYS A 101 15.86 -15.84 26.81
N GLU A 102 15.81 -16.55 25.68
CA GLU A 102 16.97 -17.24 25.10
C GLU A 102 17.71 -16.38 24.07
N ASN A 103 16.98 -15.58 23.29
CA ASN A 103 17.55 -14.54 22.44
C ASN A 103 16.91 -13.19 22.78
N GLU A 104 17.52 -12.45 23.71
CA GLU A 104 17.06 -11.12 24.13
C GLU A 104 17.06 -10.08 22.99
N LYS A 105 17.72 -10.35 21.86
CA LYS A 105 17.76 -9.46 20.69
C LYS A 105 16.63 -9.72 19.70
N LEU A 106 15.92 -10.84 19.82
CA LEU A 106 14.90 -11.28 18.86
C LEU A 106 13.71 -10.30 18.85
N ILE A 107 13.30 -9.91 17.64
CA ILE A 107 12.04 -9.21 17.41
C ILE A 107 11.02 -10.23 16.92
N VAL A 108 9.86 -10.32 17.57
CA VAL A 108 8.78 -11.21 17.15
C VAL A 108 7.61 -10.37 16.67
N LEU A 109 7.37 -10.33 15.36
CA LEU A 109 6.17 -9.74 14.78
C LEU A 109 5.06 -10.78 14.75
N ARG A 110 3.93 -10.46 15.38
CA ARG A 110 2.69 -11.22 15.31
C ARG A 110 1.66 -10.43 14.51
N LEU A 111 1.41 -10.84 13.27
CA LEU A 111 0.54 -10.11 12.35
C LEU A 111 -0.79 -10.85 12.18
N THR A 112 -1.86 -10.26 12.68
CA THR A 112 -3.21 -10.86 12.72
C THR A 112 -4.30 -9.89 12.27
N GLY A 113 -5.53 -10.38 12.09
CA GLY A 113 -6.67 -9.52 11.76
C GLY A 113 -7.08 -8.60 12.91
N TYR A 114 -7.32 -9.19 14.08
CA TYR A 114 -7.95 -8.53 15.23
C TYR A 114 -7.01 -8.28 16.42
N GLY A 115 -5.74 -8.64 16.32
CA GLY A 115 -4.75 -8.50 17.40
C GLY A 115 -4.65 -9.74 18.29
N GLN A 116 -3.67 -9.73 19.20
CA GLN A 116 -3.43 -10.86 20.11
C GLN A 116 -4.46 -10.97 21.24
N THR A 117 -5.21 -9.90 21.52
CA THR A 117 -6.18 -9.84 22.63
C THR A 117 -7.53 -9.26 22.18
N GLY A 118 -8.52 -9.27 23.08
CA GLY A 118 -9.87 -8.77 22.80
C GLY A 118 -10.86 -9.85 22.35
N GLN A 119 -12.16 -9.51 22.36
CA GLN A 119 -13.25 -10.44 22.10
C GLN A 119 -13.15 -11.12 20.73
N MET A 120 -12.59 -10.43 19.73
CA MET A 120 -12.49 -10.90 18.34
C MET A 120 -11.15 -11.59 18.02
N SER A 121 -10.19 -11.64 18.94
CA SER A 121 -8.84 -12.19 18.70
C SER A 121 -8.82 -13.62 18.11
N LYS A 122 -9.82 -14.44 18.45
CA LYS A 122 -9.96 -15.83 17.95
C LYS A 122 -10.96 -15.99 16.81
N VAL A 123 -11.63 -14.91 16.40
CA VAL A 123 -12.64 -14.92 15.35
C VAL A 123 -11.97 -14.97 13.98
N ALA A 124 -12.51 -15.79 13.08
CA ALA A 124 -12.05 -15.86 11.70
C ALA A 124 -12.51 -14.61 10.92
N GLY A 125 -11.69 -14.16 9.98
CA GLY A 125 -12.04 -13.06 9.09
C GLY A 125 -11.09 -13.01 7.90
N HIS A 126 -11.40 -12.12 6.97
CA HIS A 126 -10.55 -11.67 5.88
C HIS A 126 -10.57 -10.16 5.82
N ASP A 127 -9.76 -9.57 4.92
CA ASP A 127 -9.64 -8.13 4.69
C ASP A 127 -10.95 -7.35 4.90
N ILE A 128 -12.01 -7.69 4.15
CA ILE A 128 -13.30 -7.00 4.22
C ILE A 128 -13.91 -6.96 5.64
N ASN A 129 -13.74 -8.01 6.44
CA ASN A 129 -14.23 -8.05 7.81
C ASN A 129 -13.43 -7.09 8.72
N TYR A 130 -12.12 -6.98 8.49
CA TYR A 130 -11.25 -6.07 9.23
C TYR A 130 -11.51 -4.61 8.82
N VAL A 131 -11.68 -4.34 7.52
CA VAL A 131 -12.09 -3.03 6.99
C VAL A 131 -13.46 -2.61 7.52
N ALA A 132 -14.40 -3.54 7.64
CA ALA A 132 -15.74 -3.25 8.16
C ALA A 132 -15.71 -2.75 9.60
N VAL A 133 -14.87 -3.35 10.46
CA VAL A 133 -14.81 -2.98 11.89
C VAL A 133 -13.79 -1.89 12.21
N SER A 134 -12.89 -1.53 11.28
CA SER A 134 -11.99 -0.38 11.43
C SER A 134 -12.70 0.97 11.38
N GLY A 135 -13.93 1.00 10.86
CA GLY A 135 -14.73 2.20 10.65
C GLY A 135 -14.47 2.92 9.32
N LEU A 136 -13.57 2.39 8.47
CA LEU A 136 -13.22 3.02 7.19
C LEU A 136 -13.99 2.51 5.97
N LEU A 137 -14.69 1.37 6.04
CA LEU A 137 -15.43 0.88 4.88
C LEU A 137 -16.41 1.91 4.25
N PRO A 138 -17.20 2.67 5.05
CA PRO A 138 -18.15 3.63 4.50
C PRO A 138 -17.49 4.80 3.74
N THR A 139 -16.23 5.13 4.06
CA THR A 139 -15.55 6.30 3.47
C THR A 139 -14.98 6.02 2.09
N ILE A 140 -14.95 4.74 1.68
CA ILE A 140 -14.30 4.29 0.44
C ILE A 140 -15.32 3.92 -0.63
N ALA A 141 -16.49 3.45 -0.22
CA ALA A 141 -17.56 3.15 -1.15
C ALA A 141 -18.18 4.42 -1.78
N GLY A 142 -18.07 5.57 -1.14
CA GLY A 142 -18.72 6.81 -1.57
C GLY A 142 -20.21 6.88 -1.17
N HIS A 143 -20.75 8.09 -1.20
CA HIS A 143 -22.12 8.40 -0.82
C HIS A 143 -23.09 7.68 -1.77
N ASN A 144 -24.02 6.92 -1.18
CA ASN A 144 -25.04 6.10 -1.85
C ASN A 144 -24.57 4.85 -2.63
N ARG A 145 -23.31 4.40 -2.50
CA ARG A 145 -22.93 3.07 -3.01
C ARG A 145 -23.25 1.97 -2.00
N THR A 146 -24.49 1.53 -2.00
CA THR A 146 -24.95 0.35 -1.25
C THR A 146 -25.33 -0.79 -2.21
N PRO A 147 -24.93 -2.05 -1.92
CA PRO A 147 -24.03 -2.46 -0.85
C PRO A 147 -22.61 -1.90 -1.06
N TYR A 148 -21.86 -1.75 0.04
CA TYR A 148 -20.48 -1.27 -0.03
C TYR A 148 -19.60 -2.23 -0.84
N TRP A 149 -18.80 -1.68 -1.76
CA TRP A 149 -17.81 -2.43 -2.51
C TRP A 149 -16.41 -2.02 -2.03
N PRO A 150 -15.72 -2.85 -1.23
CA PRO A 150 -14.34 -2.55 -0.87
C PRO A 150 -13.47 -2.63 -2.13
N PRO A 151 -12.32 -1.92 -2.16
CA PRO A 151 -11.29 -2.22 -3.16
C PRO A 151 -10.85 -3.69 -3.03
N ALA A 152 -9.92 -4.13 -3.88
CA ALA A 152 -9.12 -5.33 -3.57
C ALA A 152 -8.58 -5.26 -2.13
N ASN A 153 -8.05 -6.37 -1.61
CA ASN A 153 -7.54 -6.49 -0.22
C ASN A 153 -6.30 -5.61 0.10
N LEU A 154 -6.24 -4.41 -0.46
CA LEU A 154 -5.21 -3.40 -0.31
C LEU A 154 -5.31 -2.68 1.04
N LEU A 155 -6.49 -2.63 1.66
CA LEU A 155 -6.72 -1.81 2.85
C LEU A 155 -6.25 -2.49 4.11
N ALA A 156 -6.82 -3.62 4.49
CA ALA A 156 -6.51 -4.27 5.75
C ALA A 156 -5.32 -5.22 5.61
N ASP A 157 -5.29 -6.10 4.60
CA ASP A 157 -4.16 -7.03 4.44
C ASP A 157 -2.85 -6.27 4.18
N PHE A 158 -2.87 -5.22 3.34
CA PHE A 158 -1.63 -4.57 2.90
C PHE A 158 -1.36 -3.22 3.57
N ALA A 159 -2.22 -2.22 3.43
CA ALA A 159 -1.96 -0.88 3.97
C ALA A 159 -1.95 -0.88 5.51
N GLY A 160 -3.02 -1.37 6.12
CA GLY A 160 -3.18 -1.48 7.57
C GLY A 160 -2.49 -2.70 8.20
N GLY A 161 -2.08 -3.68 7.40
CA GLY A 161 -1.45 -4.92 7.85
C GLY A 161 0.04 -4.99 7.52
N ALA A 162 0.35 -5.41 6.28
CA ALA A 162 1.73 -5.64 5.86
C ALA A 162 2.65 -4.42 6.02
N LEU A 163 2.19 -3.23 5.60
CA LEU A 163 3.00 -2.01 5.61
C LEU A 163 3.21 -1.47 7.03
N THR A 164 2.16 -1.42 7.86
CA THR A 164 2.28 -1.03 9.28
C THR A 164 3.16 -2.01 10.05
N ALA A 165 3.07 -3.30 9.76
CA ALA A 165 3.91 -4.33 10.36
C ALA A 165 5.38 -4.20 9.94
N ALA A 166 5.66 -3.98 8.65
CA ALA A 166 7.02 -3.73 8.18
C ALA A 166 7.62 -2.47 8.81
N PHE A 167 6.82 -1.40 8.93
CA PHE A 167 7.21 -0.19 9.66
C PHE A 167 7.50 -0.48 11.14
N GLY A 168 6.68 -1.32 11.78
CA GLY A 168 6.90 -1.79 13.16
C GLY A 168 8.21 -2.54 13.31
N VAL A 169 8.54 -3.46 12.39
CA VAL A 169 9.80 -4.21 12.37
C VAL A 169 11.00 -3.26 12.24
N VAL A 170 10.98 -2.34 11.28
CA VAL A 170 12.05 -1.35 11.11
C VAL A 170 12.19 -0.45 12.34
N SER A 171 11.07 -0.03 12.93
CA SER A 171 11.06 0.78 14.16
C SER A 171 11.66 0.01 15.34
N ALA A 172 11.33 -1.28 15.48
CA ALA A 172 11.90 -2.14 16.51
C ALA A 172 13.40 -2.40 16.30
N LEU A 173 13.85 -2.58 15.05
CA LEU A 173 15.27 -2.69 14.70
C LEU A 173 16.02 -1.40 15.08
N PHE A 174 15.45 -0.22 14.81
CA PHE A 174 16.02 1.06 15.23
C PHE A 174 15.97 1.26 16.74
N GLN A 175 14.88 0.88 17.41
CA GLN A 175 14.79 0.91 18.87
C GLN A 175 15.90 0.05 19.49
N ARG A 176 16.16 -1.12 18.91
CA ARG A 176 17.18 -2.08 19.35
C ARG A 176 18.59 -1.47 19.37
N THR A 177 18.90 -0.52 18.48
CA THR A 177 20.21 0.17 18.49
C THR A 177 20.36 1.16 19.64
N ASN A 178 19.25 1.58 20.25
CA ASN A 178 19.21 2.64 21.26
C ASN A 178 18.81 2.14 22.67
N ASN A 179 18.36 0.89 22.80
CA ASN A 179 17.84 0.33 24.05
C ASN A 179 18.75 -0.76 24.68
N GLY A 180 20.04 -0.78 24.32
CA GLY A 180 20.97 -1.80 24.78
C GLY A 180 20.89 -3.13 24.02
N GLY A 181 20.33 -3.14 22.80
CA GLY A 181 20.31 -4.30 21.93
C GLY A 181 19.13 -5.24 22.13
N LYS A 182 18.12 -4.85 22.92
CA LYS A 182 16.97 -5.71 23.25
C LYS A 182 15.90 -5.66 22.18
N GLY A 183 15.42 -6.83 21.77
CA GLY A 183 14.28 -7.00 20.90
C GLY A 183 12.95 -6.81 21.63
N VAL A 184 11.85 -6.98 20.90
CA VAL A 184 10.49 -6.74 21.37
C VAL A 184 9.50 -7.68 20.67
N ILE A 185 8.34 -7.89 21.28
CA ILE A 185 7.18 -8.52 20.63
C ILE A 185 6.31 -7.40 20.07
N ILE A 186 5.99 -7.48 18.78
CA ILE A 186 5.12 -6.54 18.07
C ILE A 186 3.78 -7.24 17.84
N ASP A 187 2.71 -6.70 18.44
CA ASP A 187 1.33 -7.06 18.08
C ASP A 187 0.87 -6.11 16.98
N ALA A 188 0.76 -6.61 15.74
CA ALA A 188 0.26 -5.86 14.61
C ALA A 188 -1.10 -6.44 14.21
N SER A 189 -2.16 -5.64 14.38
CA SER A 189 -3.49 -6.00 13.91
C SER A 189 -3.89 -5.18 12.67
N MET A 190 -4.51 -5.84 11.71
CA MET A 190 -5.00 -5.17 10.50
C MET A 190 -6.12 -4.16 10.80
N VAL A 191 -6.95 -4.44 11.81
CA VAL A 191 -7.98 -3.50 12.27
C VAL A 191 -7.36 -2.24 12.86
N ASP A 192 -6.41 -2.38 13.80
CA ASP A 192 -5.77 -1.23 14.45
C ASP A 192 -4.95 -0.43 13.45
N GLY A 193 -4.18 -1.11 12.59
CA GLY A 193 -3.36 -0.43 11.60
C GLY A 193 -4.20 0.34 10.58
N LEU A 194 -5.30 -0.23 10.10
CA LEU A 194 -6.20 0.48 9.20
C LEU A 194 -6.93 1.63 9.91
N ALA A 195 -7.42 1.42 11.13
CA ALA A 195 -8.04 2.49 11.93
C ALA A 195 -7.04 3.63 12.20
N TYR A 196 -5.78 3.30 12.49
CA TYR A 196 -4.70 4.27 12.70
C TYR A 196 -4.40 5.07 11.43
N LEU A 197 -4.34 4.43 10.25
CA LEU A 197 -4.23 5.15 8.97
C LEU A 197 -5.44 6.07 8.73
N GLY A 198 -6.61 5.69 9.26
CA GLY A 198 -7.83 6.49 9.27
C GLY A 198 -7.79 7.74 10.15
N SER A 199 -6.73 7.98 10.93
CA SER A 199 -6.68 9.10 11.90
C SER A 199 -7.00 10.46 11.28
N TRP A 200 -6.53 10.72 10.04
CA TRP A 200 -6.84 11.98 9.35
C TRP A 200 -8.34 12.07 9.05
N ILE A 201 -8.92 11.02 8.46
CA ILE A 201 -10.35 10.96 8.16
C ILE A 201 -11.17 11.17 9.43
N THR A 202 -10.78 10.50 10.53
CA THR A 202 -11.46 10.65 11.82
C THR A 202 -11.31 12.06 12.39
N ALA A 203 -10.15 12.71 12.26
CA ALA A 203 -9.90 14.05 12.78
C ALA A 203 -10.64 15.16 12.02
N PHE A 204 -10.95 14.94 10.73
CA PHE A 204 -11.56 15.94 9.85
C PHE A 204 -13.00 15.60 9.43
N ARG A 205 -13.63 14.59 10.06
CA ARG A 205 -14.99 14.12 9.71
C ARG A 205 -16.11 15.12 9.97
N ASP A 206 -15.84 16.16 10.75
CA ASP A 206 -16.74 17.26 11.08
C ASP A 206 -16.75 18.36 9.99
N ILE A 207 -15.85 18.31 9.02
CA ILE A 207 -15.86 19.20 7.86
C ILE A 207 -16.93 18.75 6.86
N ASP A 208 -18.10 19.37 6.94
CA ASP A 208 -19.28 19.00 6.15
C ASP A 208 -19.05 19.01 4.63
N ILE A 209 -18.34 20.02 4.11
CA ILE A 209 -18.02 20.13 2.68
C ILE A 209 -17.10 19.00 2.18
N PHE A 210 -16.45 18.25 3.07
CA PHE A 210 -15.65 17.09 2.70
C PHE A 210 -16.42 15.79 2.74
N TRP A 211 -17.34 15.62 3.71
CA TRP A 211 -17.87 14.30 4.06
C TRP A 211 -19.39 14.18 4.15
N ASN A 212 -20.08 15.19 4.71
CA ASN A 212 -21.45 15.01 5.19
C ASN A 212 -22.50 15.65 4.27
N MET A 213 -22.10 16.59 3.42
CA MET A 213 -23.00 17.22 2.43
C MET A 213 -23.11 16.36 1.17
N PRO A 214 -24.27 16.37 0.48
CA PRO A 214 -24.36 15.89 -0.90
C PRO A 214 -23.28 16.56 -1.76
N TYR A 215 -22.58 15.80 -2.62
CA TYR A 215 -21.49 16.30 -3.44
C TYR A 215 -20.27 16.85 -2.67
N GLY A 216 -20.09 16.45 -1.40
CA GLY A 216 -18.89 16.73 -0.62
C GLY A 216 -17.60 16.22 -1.30
N ALA A 217 -16.46 16.82 -1.00
CA ALA A 217 -15.22 16.57 -1.75
C ALA A 217 -14.84 15.08 -1.84
N PHE A 218 -15.04 14.31 -0.76
CA PHE A 218 -14.62 12.90 -0.69
C PHE A 218 -15.81 11.93 -0.63
N THR A 219 -17.01 12.40 -0.96
CA THR A 219 -18.22 11.55 -1.03
C THR A 219 -18.32 10.78 -2.35
N GLY A 220 -17.44 11.05 -3.32
CA GLY A 220 -17.36 10.31 -4.59
C GLY A 220 -18.36 10.76 -5.68
N ASP A 221 -19.25 11.70 -5.35
CA ASP A 221 -20.17 12.36 -6.28
C ASP A 221 -19.74 13.79 -6.65
N CYS A 222 -18.79 14.40 -5.91
CA CYS A 222 -18.26 15.73 -6.18
C CYS A 222 -17.85 15.94 -7.66
N PRO A 223 -18.36 16.97 -8.36
CA PRO A 223 -18.07 17.17 -9.79
C PRO A 223 -16.57 17.35 -10.11
N ILE A 224 -15.79 17.82 -9.15
CA ILE A 224 -14.35 18.11 -9.30
C ILE A 224 -13.46 17.14 -8.54
N TYR A 225 -14.02 16.06 -7.98
CA TYR A 225 -13.29 14.98 -7.32
C TYR A 225 -14.00 13.63 -7.52
N ARG A 226 -13.87 13.07 -8.73
CA ARG A 226 -14.49 11.80 -9.14
C ARG A 226 -13.92 11.30 -10.48
N THR A 227 -14.39 10.13 -10.92
CA THR A 227 -14.10 9.61 -12.27
C THR A 227 -15.24 9.93 -13.25
N TYR A 228 -14.87 10.08 -14.52
CA TYR A 228 -15.77 10.33 -15.64
C TYR A 228 -15.50 9.35 -16.77
N GLU A 229 -16.56 8.71 -17.26
CA GLU A 229 -16.48 7.78 -18.39
C GLU A 229 -16.34 8.55 -19.72
N THR A 230 -15.48 8.05 -20.59
CA THR A 230 -15.10 8.65 -21.87
C THR A 230 -15.79 7.94 -23.04
N LYS A 231 -15.57 8.42 -24.26
CA LYS A 231 -16.23 7.93 -25.49
C LYS A 231 -16.05 6.42 -25.71
N ASP A 232 -14.88 5.89 -25.35
CA ASP A 232 -14.48 4.48 -25.52
C ASP A 232 -14.77 3.61 -24.29
N GLY A 233 -15.53 4.12 -23.32
CA GLY A 233 -15.93 3.37 -22.11
C GLY A 233 -14.85 3.28 -21.04
N LYS A 234 -13.68 3.89 -21.27
CA LYS A 234 -12.62 4.06 -20.27
C LYS A 234 -12.86 5.31 -19.42
N PHE A 235 -12.03 5.56 -18.40
CA PHE A 235 -12.27 6.64 -17.44
C PHE A 235 -11.10 7.63 -17.33
N MET A 236 -11.44 8.90 -17.08
CA MET A 236 -10.53 9.93 -16.56
C MET A 236 -10.84 10.17 -15.08
N SER A 237 -9.82 10.34 -14.24
CA SER A 237 -9.96 10.83 -12.88
C SER A 237 -9.81 12.34 -12.85
N VAL A 238 -10.70 13.05 -12.15
CA VAL A 238 -10.64 14.49 -11.90
C VAL A 238 -10.48 14.71 -10.40
N GLY A 239 -9.52 15.54 -9.99
CA GLY A 239 -9.25 15.90 -8.59
C GLY A 239 -8.93 17.38 -8.41
N ALA A 240 -9.64 18.26 -9.12
CA ALA A 240 -9.37 19.70 -9.22
C ALA A 240 -9.98 20.51 -8.05
N LEU A 241 -9.66 20.18 -6.80
CA LEU A 241 -10.29 20.78 -5.61
C LEU A 241 -9.98 22.28 -5.46
N GLU A 242 -8.75 22.71 -5.74
CA GLU A 242 -8.32 24.08 -5.56
C GLU A 242 -8.89 25.03 -6.62
N GLY A 243 -9.20 26.26 -6.20
CA GLY A 243 -9.88 27.24 -7.04
C GLY A 243 -9.18 27.59 -8.36
N LYS A 244 -7.85 27.50 -8.44
CA LYS A 244 -7.12 27.70 -9.69
C LYS A 244 -7.28 26.53 -10.66
N PHE A 245 -7.27 25.30 -10.15
CA PHE A 245 -7.37 24.08 -10.95
C PHE A 245 -8.78 23.89 -11.49
N ASN A 246 -9.83 24.07 -10.69
CA ASN A 246 -11.20 23.99 -11.22
C ASN A 246 -11.53 25.10 -12.23
N THR A 247 -10.91 26.28 -12.11
CA THR A 247 -11.06 27.34 -13.14
C THR A 247 -10.49 26.88 -14.47
N LYS A 248 -9.28 26.31 -14.44
CA LYS A 248 -8.60 25.81 -15.64
C LYS A 248 -9.32 24.61 -16.24
N LEU A 249 -9.86 23.72 -15.40
CA LEU A 249 -10.72 22.61 -15.82
C LEU A 249 -11.90 23.10 -16.65
N PHE A 250 -12.66 24.08 -16.12
CA PHE A 250 -13.82 24.61 -16.82
C PHE A 250 -13.45 25.34 -18.11
N GLN A 251 -12.31 26.04 -18.14
CA GLN A 251 -11.81 26.65 -19.36
C GLN A 251 -11.50 25.62 -20.46
N ILE A 252 -10.77 24.55 -20.12
CA ILE A 252 -10.42 23.49 -21.09
C ILE A 252 -11.68 22.75 -21.56
N LEU A 253 -12.62 22.46 -20.65
CA LEU A 253 -13.88 21.80 -20.99
C LEU A 253 -14.88 22.73 -21.72
N GLY A 254 -14.62 24.04 -21.79
CA GLY A 254 -15.54 25.01 -22.38
C GLY A 254 -16.81 25.27 -21.56
N ILE A 255 -16.79 24.94 -20.26
CA ILE A 255 -17.90 25.14 -19.34
C ILE A 255 -17.97 26.62 -18.96
N LYS A 256 -19.09 27.27 -19.29
CA LYS A 256 -19.34 28.70 -18.99
C LYS A 256 -19.99 28.92 -17.63
N THR A 257 -20.29 27.83 -16.93
CA THR A 257 -21.02 27.81 -15.67
C THR A 257 -20.22 28.52 -14.57
N LYS A 258 -20.91 29.29 -13.72
CA LYS A 258 -20.28 30.01 -12.59
C LYS A 258 -19.83 28.99 -11.53
N LYS A 259 -18.74 29.27 -10.81
CA LYS A 259 -18.30 28.44 -9.68
C LYS A 259 -19.39 28.21 -8.63
N SER A 260 -20.30 29.16 -8.44
CA SER A 260 -21.45 29.03 -7.54
C SER A 260 -22.35 27.85 -7.89
N THR A 261 -22.40 27.43 -9.15
CA THR A 261 -23.19 26.28 -9.59
C THR A 261 -22.67 24.95 -9.04
N MET A 262 -21.38 24.86 -8.69
CA MET A 262 -20.85 23.69 -7.96
C MET A 262 -21.57 23.48 -6.61
N LEU A 263 -22.06 24.55 -6.00
CA LEU A 263 -22.79 24.50 -4.73
C LEU A 263 -24.31 24.51 -4.93
N SER A 264 -24.82 25.25 -5.92
CA SER A 264 -26.26 25.43 -6.10
C SER A 264 -26.93 24.34 -6.94
N GLU A 265 -26.24 23.77 -7.93
CA GLU A 265 -26.79 22.78 -8.88
C GLU A 265 -25.71 21.74 -9.30
N PRO A 266 -25.07 21.06 -8.34
CA PRO A 266 -23.96 20.13 -8.62
C PRO A 266 -24.34 18.99 -9.58
N GLU A 267 -25.57 18.50 -9.53
CA GLU A 267 -26.08 17.46 -10.42
C GLU A 267 -26.07 17.88 -11.90
N LYS A 268 -26.39 19.15 -12.19
CA LYS A 268 -26.35 19.69 -13.55
C LYS A 268 -24.92 19.79 -14.05
N LEU A 269 -24.01 20.20 -13.17
CA LEU A 269 -22.59 20.28 -13.51
C LEU A 269 -21.98 18.90 -13.75
N VAL A 270 -22.33 17.88 -12.95
CA VAL A 270 -21.92 16.48 -13.21
C VAL A 270 -22.39 16.05 -14.59
N ALA A 271 -23.68 16.23 -14.90
CA ALA A 271 -24.23 15.82 -16.19
C ALA A 271 -23.57 16.56 -17.37
N GLU A 272 -23.25 17.84 -17.21
CA GLU A 272 -22.52 18.63 -18.21
C GLU A 272 -21.09 18.07 -18.43
N ILE A 273 -20.34 17.82 -17.35
CA ILE A 273 -18.97 17.28 -17.43
C ILE A 273 -18.98 15.85 -18.01
N GLU A 274 -19.91 14.98 -17.60
CA GLU A 274 -20.09 13.63 -18.16
C GLU A 274 -20.31 13.68 -19.68
N LYS A 275 -21.21 14.56 -20.14
CA LYS A 275 -21.47 14.74 -21.57
C LYS A 275 -20.20 15.18 -22.32
N ILE A 276 -19.40 16.07 -21.72
CA ILE A 276 -18.17 16.55 -22.36
C ILE A 276 -17.13 15.43 -22.42
N PHE A 277 -16.87 14.70 -21.33
CA PHE A 277 -15.88 13.60 -21.35
C PHE A 277 -16.26 12.50 -22.35
N LYS A 278 -17.55 12.27 -22.61
CA LYS A 278 -18.03 11.35 -23.66
C LYS A 278 -17.73 11.77 -25.10
N THR A 279 -17.22 12.98 -25.35
CA THR A 279 -16.91 13.46 -26.71
C THR A 279 -15.58 12.97 -27.26
N LYS A 280 -14.65 12.54 -26.40
CA LYS A 280 -13.32 12.03 -26.78
C LYS A 280 -12.99 10.75 -26.03
N THR A 281 -12.07 9.97 -26.57
CA THR A 281 -11.50 8.79 -25.91
C THR A 281 -10.64 9.19 -24.72
N ARG A 282 -10.36 8.25 -23.80
CA ARG A 282 -9.43 8.49 -22.68
C ARG A 282 -8.07 9.00 -23.16
N ASP A 283 -7.54 8.44 -24.23
CA ASP A 283 -6.19 8.77 -24.71
C ASP A 283 -6.18 10.17 -25.35
N GLU A 284 -7.20 10.55 -26.12
CA GLU A 284 -7.39 11.93 -26.60
C GLU A 284 -7.52 12.95 -25.45
N TRP A 285 -8.18 12.58 -24.34
CA TRP A 285 -8.22 13.42 -23.15
C TRP A 285 -6.88 13.47 -22.41
N THR A 286 -6.14 12.37 -22.41
CA THR A 286 -4.80 12.30 -21.82
C THR A 286 -3.86 13.27 -22.52
N ASP A 287 -3.89 13.34 -23.86
CA ASP A 287 -3.11 14.30 -24.65
C ASP A 287 -3.43 15.77 -24.28
N ILE A 288 -4.69 16.05 -23.94
CA ILE A 288 -5.14 17.39 -23.54
C ILE A 288 -4.74 17.74 -22.10
N PHE A 289 -4.82 16.76 -21.18
CA PHE A 289 -4.81 17.05 -19.75
C PHE A 289 -3.52 16.64 -19.01
N LEU A 290 -2.78 15.64 -19.47
CA LEU A 290 -1.77 14.95 -18.66
C LEU A 290 -0.66 15.88 -18.15
N LEU A 291 -0.30 16.89 -18.94
CA LEU A 291 0.74 17.87 -18.59
C LEU A 291 0.16 19.23 -18.16
N GLU A 292 -1.16 19.34 -18.03
CA GLU A 292 -1.83 20.55 -17.57
C GLU A 292 -1.97 20.57 -16.05
N GLU A 293 -1.77 21.74 -15.44
CA GLU A 293 -1.99 21.96 -14.00
C GLU A 293 -3.49 21.98 -13.64
N VAL A 294 -4.17 20.84 -13.74
CA VAL A 294 -5.63 20.74 -13.60
C VAL A 294 -6.09 19.46 -12.90
N CYS A 295 -5.16 18.61 -12.44
CA CYS A 295 -5.46 17.41 -11.66
C CYS A 295 -6.40 16.43 -12.40
N VAL A 296 -6.16 16.23 -13.69
CA VAL A 296 -6.89 15.27 -14.52
C VAL A 296 -5.91 14.22 -15.06
N SER A 297 -6.24 12.94 -14.92
CA SER A 297 -5.35 11.83 -15.32
C SER A 297 -6.15 10.64 -15.85
N PRO A 298 -5.58 9.81 -16.75
CA PRO A 298 -6.22 8.59 -17.19
C PRO A 298 -6.33 7.58 -16.04
N VAL A 299 -7.46 6.87 -15.97
CA VAL A 299 -7.57 5.65 -15.18
C VAL A 299 -6.98 4.53 -16.02
N LEU A 300 -5.85 3.97 -15.57
CA LEU A 300 -5.11 2.91 -16.26
C LEU A 300 -5.46 1.53 -15.69
N ASP A 301 -5.52 0.54 -16.57
CA ASP A 301 -5.57 -0.87 -16.17
C ASP A 301 -4.18 -1.39 -15.82
N MET A 302 -4.09 -2.49 -15.05
CA MET A 302 -2.83 -3.11 -14.65
C MET A 302 -1.92 -3.47 -15.84
N ASP A 303 -2.50 -3.84 -16.97
CA ASP A 303 -1.74 -4.19 -18.18
C ASP A 303 -1.23 -2.96 -18.95
N GLU A 304 -1.72 -1.77 -18.62
CA GLU A 304 -1.34 -0.51 -19.27
C GLU A 304 -0.36 0.33 -18.44
N VAL A 305 -0.21 0.04 -17.14
CA VAL A 305 0.53 0.93 -16.21
C VAL A 305 1.96 1.21 -16.67
N GLY A 306 2.68 0.22 -17.20
CA GLY A 306 4.06 0.44 -17.65
C GLY A 306 4.17 1.20 -18.97
N GLU A 307 3.07 1.46 -19.67
CA GLU A 307 3.08 2.17 -20.94
C GLU A 307 3.09 3.71 -20.80
N LEU A 308 2.62 4.23 -19.66
CA LEU A 308 2.63 5.66 -19.38
C LEU A 308 4.05 6.21 -19.36
N GLN A 309 4.33 7.28 -20.11
CA GLN A 309 5.68 7.85 -20.21
C GLN A 309 6.28 8.21 -18.85
N HIS A 310 5.47 8.74 -17.91
CA HIS A 310 5.95 9.03 -16.55
C HIS A 310 6.45 7.77 -15.81
N HIS A 311 5.79 6.63 -16.01
CA HIS A 311 6.20 5.36 -15.41
C HIS A 311 7.45 4.79 -16.07
N LYS A 312 7.63 5.01 -17.38
CA LYS A 312 8.88 4.69 -18.11
C LYS A 312 10.04 5.56 -17.65
N ASP A 313 9.87 6.88 -17.63
CA ASP A 313 10.88 7.86 -17.21
C ASP A 313 11.37 7.60 -15.79
N ARG A 314 10.45 7.19 -14.91
CA ARG A 314 10.81 6.84 -13.54
C ARG A 314 11.19 5.38 -13.38
N GLU A 315 10.96 4.50 -14.33
CA GLU A 315 11.08 3.05 -14.16
C GLU A 315 10.28 2.51 -12.96
N ASN A 316 9.01 2.92 -12.81
CA ASN A 316 8.17 2.48 -11.69
C ASN A 316 7.82 0.98 -11.75
N PHE A 317 7.75 0.44 -12.97
CA PHE A 317 7.40 -0.94 -13.25
C PHE A 317 8.49 -1.60 -14.09
N GLU A 318 8.57 -2.92 -14.00
CA GLU A 318 9.35 -3.77 -14.90
C GLU A 318 8.45 -4.82 -15.53
N LYS A 319 8.85 -5.35 -16.69
CA LYS A 319 8.08 -6.36 -17.42
C LYS A 319 8.64 -7.75 -17.12
N ILE A 320 7.86 -8.59 -16.46
CA ILE A 320 8.21 -9.99 -16.12
C ILE A 320 7.09 -10.89 -16.63
N ASP A 321 7.43 -11.90 -17.45
CA ASP A 321 6.46 -12.83 -18.07
C ASP A 321 5.26 -12.10 -18.71
N GLU A 322 5.57 -11.08 -19.51
CA GLU A 322 4.61 -10.18 -20.18
C GLU A 322 3.73 -9.31 -19.25
N LYS A 323 3.93 -9.33 -17.94
CA LYS A 323 3.17 -8.54 -16.97
C LYS A 323 3.98 -7.38 -16.41
N TRP A 324 3.32 -6.25 -16.18
CA TRP A 324 3.91 -5.15 -15.45
C TRP A 324 3.91 -5.45 -13.95
N VAL A 325 5.10 -5.46 -13.36
CA VAL A 325 5.33 -5.70 -11.93
C VAL A 325 5.92 -4.43 -11.31
N PRO A 326 5.38 -3.95 -10.17
CA PRO A 326 5.92 -2.75 -9.52
C PRO A 326 7.30 -3.02 -8.91
N LYS A 327 8.23 -2.09 -9.12
CA LYS A 327 9.52 -2.06 -8.42
C LYS A 327 9.33 -1.63 -6.95
N PRO A 328 10.27 -1.97 -6.04
CA PRO A 328 10.21 -1.55 -4.64
C PRO A 328 10.08 -0.02 -4.45
N ALA A 329 9.33 0.39 -3.43
CA ALA A 329 9.14 1.79 -3.05
C ALA A 329 9.10 1.95 -1.51
N PRO A 330 9.66 3.03 -0.93
CA PRO A 330 10.28 4.19 -1.59
C PRO A 330 11.68 3.90 -2.17
N ARG A 331 12.25 4.89 -2.87
CA ARG A 331 13.63 4.84 -3.40
C ARG A 331 14.59 5.52 -2.43
N PHE A 332 15.79 4.95 -2.34
CA PHE A 332 16.89 5.51 -1.55
C PHE A 332 17.95 6.03 -2.52
N TYR A 333 18.44 7.24 -2.26
CA TYR A 333 19.52 7.87 -3.00
C TYR A 333 20.51 8.47 -2.01
N THR A 334 21.80 8.30 -2.27
CA THR A 334 22.85 9.18 -1.74
C THR A 334 22.68 10.60 -2.27
N ALA A 335 23.39 11.56 -1.65
CA ALA A 335 23.38 12.93 -2.14
C ALA A 335 23.92 13.03 -3.58
N GLU A 336 24.97 12.25 -3.88
CA GLU A 336 25.60 12.18 -5.20
C GLU A 336 24.66 11.58 -6.25
N GLU A 337 24.02 10.44 -5.95
CA GLU A 337 23.05 9.80 -6.86
C GLU A 337 21.85 10.73 -7.13
N PHE A 338 21.36 11.42 -6.11
CA PHE A 338 20.25 12.35 -6.27
C PHE A 338 20.63 13.58 -7.09
N ALA A 339 21.87 14.06 -6.98
CA ALA A 339 22.39 15.15 -7.82
C ALA A 339 22.44 14.73 -9.30
N LEU A 340 22.95 13.54 -9.59
CA LEU A 340 22.98 12.98 -10.94
C LEU A 340 21.57 12.79 -11.53
N LEU A 341 20.63 12.30 -10.71
CA LEU A 341 19.22 12.18 -11.11
C LEU A 341 18.63 13.53 -11.51
N ARG A 342 18.93 14.59 -10.73
CA ARG A 342 18.46 15.94 -11.02
C ARG A 342 19.08 16.51 -12.30
N GLU A 343 20.36 16.27 -12.54
CA GLU A 343 21.02 16.70 -13.78
C GLU A 343 20.39 16.02 -15.00
N ALA A 344 20.16 14.70 -14.94
CA ALA A 344 19.49 13.96 -16.00
C ALA A 344 18.06 14.48 -16.28
N ASP A 345 17.27 14.76 -15.22
CA ASP A 345 15.93 15.34 -15.36
C ASP A 345 15.95 16.75 -15.97
N ASN A 346 16.94 17.57 -15.63
CA ASN A 346 17.12 18.89 -16.24
C ASN A 346 17.44 18.82 -17.72
N GLU A 347 18.26 17.86 -18.15
CA GLU A 347 18.55 17.65 -19.57
C GLU A 347 17.31 17.16 -20.35
N ILE A 348 16.51 16.27 -19.76
CA ILE A 348 15.22 15.86 -20.35
C ILE A 348 14.30 17.08 -20.54
N LYS A 349 14.19 17.95 -19.52
CA LYS A 349 13.38 19.17 -19.61
C LYS A 349 13.86 20.14 -20.68
N LYS A 350 15.19 20.32 -20.82
CA LYS A 350 15.77 21.16 -21.89
C LYS A 350 15.50 20.60 -23.28
N SER A 351 15.47 19.28 -23.46
CA SER A 351 15.22 18.64 -24.76
C SER A 351 13.76 18.68 -25.23
N LYS A 352 12.83 19.02 -24.33
CA LYS A 352 11.37 19.13 -24.60
C LYS A 352 10.88 20.57 -24.76
N LEU A 353 11.77 21.56 -24.56
CA LEU A 353 11.58 22.98 -24.90
C LEU A 353 12.15 23.25 -26.30
#